data_AF-A0A502TGK4-F1
#
_entry.id   AF-A0A502TGK4-F1
#
_cell.length_a   1.000
_cell.length_b   1.000
_cell.length_c   1.000
_cell.angle_alpha   90.00
_cell.angle_beta   90.00
_cell.angle_gamma   90.00
#
_symmetry.space_group_name_H-M   'P 1'
#
loop_
_entity.id
_entity.type
_entity.pdbx_description
1 polymer ?
#
loop_
_entity_poly.entity_id
_entity_poly.type
_entity_poly.pdbx_seq_one_letter_code
_entity_poly.pdbx_strand_id
1 'polypeptide(L)'
;MALKYTPQNGRIDFGDDDFIEVRGLDVADITQLFEVNQDMVATIYDKVVGRDPKSFTQDDVTAIYAEISVAFPAVVNHVIAMAADSLDQFAIVSRLPLDVKIAALERISILTFQMSGGLGNFLEIVMRIAGRVRGLVKNIKAPLPLENGSSDSTAR
;
A
#
# COMPACT_ATOMS: atom_id res chain seq x y z
N MET A 1 15.55 1.35 -28.28
CA MET A 1 14.10 1.62 -28.32
C MET A 1 13.72 2.16 -26.96
N ALA A 2 13.23 3.40 -26.85
CA ALA A 2 12.83 3.96 -25.56
C ALA A 2 11.52 3.28 -25.11
N LEU A 3 11.46 2.82 -23.86
CA LEU A 3 10.23 2.35 -23.25
C LEU A 3 9.26 3.55 -23.16
N LYS A 4 8.13 3.48 -23.87
CA LYS A 4 7.02 4.43 -23.71
C LYS A 4 6.02 3.83 -22.73
N TYR A 5 6.20 4.11 -21.45
CA TYR A 5 5.21 3.78 -20.42
C TYR A 5 4.58 5.08 -19.93
N THR A 6 3.26 5.19 -20.05
CA THR A 6 2.47 6.30 -19.52
C THR A 6 1.48 5.71 -18.52
N PRO A 7 1.50 6.14 -17.24
CA PRO A 7 0.51 5.73 -16.26
C PRO A 7 -0.92 6.01 -16.74
N GLN A 8 -1.85 5.15 -16.35
CA GLN A 8 -3.27 5.39 -16.62
C GLN A 8 -3.80 6.39 -15.58
N ASN A 9 -4.37 7.50 -16.07
CA ASN A 9 -4.90 8.57 -15.24
C ASN A 9 -6.44 8.54 -15.22
N GLY A 10 -7.01 9.07 -14.15
CA GLY A 10 -8.44 9.24 -13.97
C GLY A 10 -8.74 10.53 -13.24
N ARG A 11 -9.84 11.17 -13.63
CA ARG A 11 -10.34 12.39 -13.00
C ARG A 11 -11.53 12.05 -12.11
N ILE A 12 -11.57 12.66 -10.92
CA ILE A 12 -12.70 12.65 -9.99
C ILE A 12 -13.16 14.10 -9.82
N ASP A 13 -14.38 14.40 -10.26
CA ASP A 13 -15.02 15.71 -10.08
C ASP A 13 -15.86 15.72 -8.79
N PHE A 14 -15.74 16.79 -7.99
CA PHE A 14 -16.46 16.94 -6.72
C PHE A 14 -16.83 18.39 -6.44
N GLY A 15 -17.52 19.00 -7.40
CA GLY A 15 -17.98 20.39 -7.36
C GLY A 15 -18.20 20.88 -8.78
N ASP A 16 -18.65 22.12 -8.92
CA ASP A 16 -18.87 22.71 -10.25
C ASP A 16 -17.55 22.89 -11.02
N ASP A 17 -16.42 23.14 -10.33
CA ASP A 17 -15.08 23.29 -10.93
C ASP A 17 -13.95 22.52 -10.19
N ASP A 18 -14.25 21.87 -9.07
CA ASP A 18 -13.24 21.17 -8.26
C ASP A 18 -13.05 19.71 -8.72
N PHE A 19 -11.80 19.34 -8.99
CA PHE A 19 -11.44 17.98 -9.39
C PHE A 19 -10.08 17.55 -8.83
N ILE A 20 -9.88 16.23 -8.79
CA ILE A 20 -8.59 15.61 -8.53
C ILE A 20 -8.29 14.66 -9.69
N GLU A 21 -7.06 14.74 -10.20
CA GLU A 21 -6.50 13.73 -11.09
C GLU A 21 -5.67 12.74 -10.29
N VAL A 22 -5.89 11.46 -10.54
CA VAL A 22 -5.14 10.36 -9.92
C VAL A 22 -4.64 9.40 -10.99
N ARG A 23 -3.51 8.75 -10.71
CA ARG A 23 -3.02 7.61 -11.48
C ARG A 23 -3.15 6.31 -10.69
N GLY A 24 -3.08 5.19 -11.40
CA GLY A 24 -2.87 3.91 -10.73
C GLY A 24 -1.52 3.86 -10.02
N LEU A 25 -1.45 3.07 -8.95
CA LEU A 25 -0.23 2.85 -8.20
C LEU A 25 0.66 1.85 -8.94
N ASP A 26 1.95 2.14 -8.98
CA ASP A 26 2.95 1.21 -9.46
C ASP A 26 3.59 0.41 -8.30
N VAL A 27 4.55 -0.45 -8.65
CA VAL A 27 5.25 -1.28 -7.65
C VAL A 27 6.08 -0.43 -6.68
N ALA A 28 6.63 0.69 -7.13
CA ALA A 28 7.43 1.58 -6.30
C ALA A 28 6.53 2.30 -5.28
N ASP A 29 5.37 2.80 -5.71
CA ASP A 29 4.36 3.41 -4.84
C ASP A 29 3.89 2.43 -3.75
N ILE A 30 3.53 1.20 -4.13
CA ILE A 30 3.08 0.17 -3.17
C ILE A 30 4.20 -0.15 -2.17
N THR A 31 5.45 -0.23 -2.64
CA THR A 31 6.60 -0.48 -1.76
C THR A 31 6.80 0.66 -0.77
N GLN A 32 6.75 1.92 -1.24
CA GLN A 32 6.88 3.10 -0.39
C GLN A 32 5.75 3.19 0.64
N LEU A 33 4.50 2.91 0.22
CA LEU A 33 3.36 2.85 1.14
C LEU A 33 3.58 1.82 2.23
N PHE A 34 4.17 0.67 1.90
CA PHE A 34 4.40 -0.40 2.87
C PHE A 34 5.52 -0.10 3.85
N GLU A 35 6.57 0.59 3.39
CA GLU A 35 7.66 1.02 4.25
C GLU A 35 7.20 2.06 5.28
N VAL A 36 6.35 3.00 4.86
CA VAL A 36 5.84 4.07 5.74
C VAL A 36 4.72 3.59 6.67
N ASN A 37 3.87 2.65 6.21
CA ASN A 37 2.67 2.24 6.94
C ASN A 37 2.73 0.78 7.40
N GLN A 38 3.77 0.41 8.14
CA GLN A 38 4.05 -0.99 8.52
C GLN A 38 2.90 -1.67 9.27
N ASP A 39 2.17 -0.94 10.11
CA ASP A 39 1.03 -1.48 10.87
C ASP A 39 -0.11 -1.91 9.94
N MET A 40 -0.44 -1.08 8.94
CA MET A 40 -1.41 -1.42 7.90
C MET A 40 -0.94 -2.65 7.11
N VAL A 41 0.36 -2.74 6.78
CA VAL A 41 0.91 -3.91 6.07
C VAL A 41 0.71 -5.19 6.86
N ALA A 42 0.91 -5.16 8.18
CA ALA A 42 0.66 -6.32 9.02
C ALA A 42 -0.82 -6.74 8.96
N THR A 43 -1.75 -5.78 9.08
CA THR A 43 -3.18 -6.04 8.99
C THR A 43 -3.60 -6.59 7.63
N ILE A 44 -3.11 -6.02 6.52
CA ILE A 44 -3.40 -6.52 5.18
C ILE A 44 -2.81 -7.91 5.00
N TYR A 45 -1.55 -8.13 5.39
CA TYR A 45 -0.90 -9.42 5.25
C TYR A 45 -1.68 -10.51 6.00
N ASP A 46 -2.06 -10.27 7.26
CA ASP A 46 -2.74 -11.27 8.08
C ASP A 46 -4.13 -11.64 7.52
N LYS A 47 -4.77 -10.77 6.74
CA LYS A 47 -6.06 -11.06 6.07
C LYS A 47 -5.93 -11.79 4.75
N VAL A 48 -4.82 -11.59 4.06
CA VAL A 48 -4.64 -12.09 2.69
C VAL A 48 -3.83 -13.38 2.68
N VAL A 49 -2.98 -13.60 3.68
CA VAL A 49 -2.16 -14.81 3.79
C VAL A 49 -2.99 -16.04 4.11
N GLY A 50 -2.68 -17.13 3.39
CA GLY A 50 -3.41 -18.38 3.47
C GLY A 50 -4.65 -18.43 2.57
N ARG A 51 -5.03 -17.32 1.92
CA ARG A 51 -6.07 -17.29 0.89
C ARG A 51 -5.45 -17.36 -0.50
N ASP A 52 -6.12 -18.06 -1.43
CA ASP A 52 -5.75 -18.02 -2.85
C ASP A 52 -6.08 -16.62 -3.42
N PRO A 53 -5.13 -15.87 -4.01
CA PRO A 53 -5.41 -14.57 -4.63
C PRO A 53 -6.54 -14.61 -5.67
N LYS A 54 -6.77 -15.77 -6.32
CA LYS A 54 -7.87 -15.95 -7.28
C LYS A 54 -9.23 -16.15 -6.62
N SER A 55 -9.27 -16.43 -5.31
CA SER A 55 -10.50 -16.57 -4.53
C SER A 55 -11.07 -15.23 -4.05
N PHE A 56 -10.34 -14.12 -4.26
CA PHE A 56 -10.80 -12.79 -3.87
C PHE A 56 -11.91 -12.31 -4.81
N THR A 57 -13.03 -11.97 -4.21
CA THR A 57 -14.15 -11.32 -4.88
C THR A 57 -14.05 -9.80 -4.76
N GLN A 58 -14.80 -9.07 -5.59
CA GLN A 58 -14.91 -7.62 -5.46
C GLN A 58 -15.46 -7.18 -4.08
N ASP A 59 -16.30 -8.01 -3.46
CA ASP A 59 -16.85 -7.77 -2.13
C ASP A 59 -15.77 -7.89 -1.05
N ASP A 60 -14.85 -8.86 -1.17
CA ASP A 60 -13.69 -8.99 -0.27
C ASP A 60 -12.82 -7.72 -0.30
N VAL A 61 -12.57 -7.19 -1.51
CA VAL A 61 -11.77 -5.97 -1.67
C VAL A 61 -12.50 -4.77 -1.07
N THR A 62 -13.81 -4.65 -1.31
CA THR A 62 -14.66 -3.60 -0.70
C THR A 62 -14.64 -3.64 0.83
N ALA A 63 -14.71 -4.83 1.42
CA ALA A 63 -14.62 -4.99 2.88
C ALA A 63 -13.25 -4.55 3.42
N ILE A 64 -12.16 -4.91 2.72
CA ILE A 64 -10.81 -4.47 3.07
C ILE A 64 -10.70 -2.94 2.96
N TYR A 65 -11.27 -2.31 1.92
CA TYR A 65 -11.28 -0.86 1.77
C TYR A 65 -11.99 -0.16 2.93
N ALA A 66 -13.19 -0.63 3.30
CA ALA A 66 -13.96 -0.04 4.38
C ALA A 66 -13.19 -0.11 5.70
N GLU A 67 -12.59 -1.26 5.99
CA GLU A 67 -11.83 -1.44 7.23
C GLU A 67 -10.54 -0.60 7.26
N ILE A 68 -9.78 -0.55 6.16
CA ILE A 68 -8.58 0.29 6.08
C ILE A 68 -8.96 1.77 6.22
N SER A 69 -10.07 2.20 5.62
CA SER A 69 -10.49 3.60 5.68
C SER A 69 -10.87 4.04 7.09
N VAL A 70 -11.44 3.14 7.89
CA VAL A 70 -11.78 3.40 9.29
C VAL A 70 -10.56 3.26 10.22
N ALA A 71 -9.77 2.20 10.06
CA ALA A 71 -8.65 1.90 10.95
C ALA A 71 -7.41 2.77 10.67
N PHE A 72 -7.22 3.18 9.41
CA PHE A 72 -6.01 3.87 8.95
C PHE A 72 -6.35 5.05 8.02
N PRO A 73 -7.06 6.09 8.49
CA PRO A 73 -7.40 7.25 7.65
C PRO A 73 -6.17 8.00 7.11
N ALA A 74 -5.05 7.95 7.83
CA ALA A 74 -3.79 8.53 7.37
C ALA A 74 -3.20 7.80 6.15
N VAL A 75 -3.37 6.48 6.07
CA VAL A 75 -2.98 5.67 4.90
C VAL A 75 -3.79 6.11 3.69
N VAL A 76 -5.11 6.25 3.83
CA VAL A 76 -5.98 6.65 2.73
C VAL A 76 -5.52 7.99 2.15
N ASN A 77 -5.24 8.96 3.00
CA ASN A 77 -4.73 10.26 2.56
C ASN A 77 -3.37 10.12 1.85
N HIS A 78 -2.50 9.24 2.33
CA HIS A 78 -1.19 9.00 1.73
C HIS A 78 -1.31 8.35 0.35
N VAL A 79 -2.19 7.34 0.21
CA VAL A 79 -2.49 6.70 -1.07
C VAL A 79 -3.00 7.70 -2.09
N ILE A 80 -3.97 8.55 -1.70
CA ILE A 80 -4.53 9.57 -2.60
C ILE A 80 -3.47 10.61 -2.97
N ALA A 81 -2.70 11.11 -2.00
CA ALA A 81 -1.65 12.10 -2.26
C ALA A 81 -0.56 11.56 -3.19
N MET A 82 -0.19 10.28 -3.04
CA MET A 82 0.77 9.59 -3.90
C MET A 82 0.21 9.39 -5.31
N ALA A 83 -1.03 8.94 -5.42
CA ALA A 83 -1.70 8.76 -6.70
C ALA A 83 -1.99 10.08 -7.43
N ALA A 84 -2.10 11.20 -6.72
CA ALA A 84 -2.25 12.53 -7.29
C ALA A 84 -0.89 13.22 -7.59
N ASP A 85 0.23 12.51 -7.44
CA ASP A 85 1.60 13.05 -7.55
C ASP A 85 1.81 14.35 -6.74
N SER A 86 1.11 14.47 -5.61
CA SER A 86 0.99 15.68 -4.79
C SER A 86 1.23 15.36 -3.31
N LEU A 87 2.31 14.65 -3.01
CA LEU A 87 2.70 14.26 -1.64
C LEU A 87 2.87 15.47 -0.71
N ASP A 88 3.25 16.62 -1.25
CA ASP A 88 3.37 17.91 -0.57
C ASP A 88 2.01 18.49 -0.15
N GLN A 89 0.91 18.00 -0.73
CA GLN A 89 -0.46 18.46 -0.47
C GLN A 89 -1.25 17.53 0.45
N PHE A 90 -0.57 16.68 1.24
CA PHE A 90 -1.22 15.78 2.20
C PHE A 90 -2.26 16.47 3.11
N ALA A 91 -1.97 17.71 3.53
CA ALA A 91 -2.89 18.52 4.34
C ALA A 91 -4.21 18.82 3.62
N ILE A 92 -4.18 19.05 2.31
CA ILE A 92 -5.37 19.27 1.48
C ILE A 92 -6.15 17.97 1.36
N VAL A 93 -5.46 16.87 1.01
CA VAL A 93 -6.07 15.54 0.90
C VAL A 93 -6.75 15.13 2.20
N SER A 94 -6.15 15.43 3.35
CA SER A 94 -6.72 15.11 4.66
C SER A 94 -8.09 15.76 4.91
N ARG A 95 -8.36 16.91 4.28
CA ARG A 95 -9.58 17.69 4.43
C ARG A 95 -10.67 17.33 3.41
N LEU A 96 -10.38 16.45 2.46
CA LEU A 96 -11.37 16.02 1.49
C LEU A 96 -12.57 15.37 2.19
N PRO A 97 -13.80 15.60 1.67
CA PRO A 97 -14.98 14.86 2.09
C PRO A 97 -14.80 13.35 1.95
N LEU A 98 -15.50 12.58 2.79
CA LEU A 98 -15.33 11.12 2.85
C LEU A 98 -15.73 10.44 1.53
N ASP A 99 -16.83 10.89 0.93
CA ASP A 99 -17.32 10.47 -0.37
C ASP A 99 -16.29 10.69 -1.48
N VAL A 100 -15.61 11.84 -1.48
CA VAL A 100 -14.52 12.15 -2.44
C VAL A 100 -13.34 11.21 -2.24
N LYS A 101 -12.96 10.93 -0.99
CA LYS A 101 -11.87 9.98 -0.69
C LYS A 101 -12.20 8.57 -1.14
N ILE A 102 -13.45 8.12 -0.95
CA ILE A 102 -13.91 6.81 -1.41
C ILE A 102 -13.85 6.75 -2.94
N ALA A 103 -14.40 7.74 -3.63
CA ALA A 103 -14.37 7.80 -5.10
C ALA A 103 -12.94 7.81 -5.64
N ALA A 104 -12.03 8.55 -4.99
CA ALA A 104 -10.62 8.56 -5.34
C ALA A 104 -9.97 7.17 -5.16
N LEU A 105 -10.18 6.51 -4.03
CA LEU A 105 -9.66 5.16 -3.78
C LEU A 105 -10.18 4.15 -4.80
N GLU A 106 -11.48 4.17 -5.12
CA GLU A 106 -12.07 3.30 -6.14
C GLU A 106 -11.41 3.52 -7.50
N ARG A 107 -11.24 4.79 -7.89
CA ARG A 107 -10.63 5.15 -9.17
C ARG A 107 -9.17 4.70 -9.24
N ILE A 108 -8.38 4.98 -8.20
CA ILE A 108 -6.99 4.54 -8.07
C ILE A 108 -6.91 3.02 -8.21
N SER A 109 -7.81 2.30 -7.55
CA SER A 109 -7.81 0.83 -7.51
C SER A 109 -8.13 0.23 -8.88
N ILE A 110 -9.13 0.76 -9.58
CA ILE A 110 -9.47 0.35 -10.95
C ILE A 110 -8.27 0.57 -11.88
N LEU A 111 -7.65 1.75 -11.83
CA LEU A 111 -6.49 2.07 -12.67
C LEU A 111 -5.31 1.14 -12.35
N THR A 112 -5.06 0.89 -11.07
CA THR A 112 -4.01 0.00 -10.58
C THR A 112 -4.23 -1.44 -11.06
N PHE A 113 -5.46 -1.96 -10.98
CA PHE A 113 -5.78 -3.31 -11.45
C PHE A 113 -5.63 -3.42 -12.96
N GLN A 114 -6.08 -2.41 -13.72
CA GLN A 114 -5.91 -2.38 -15.17
C GLN A 114 -4.43 -2.39 -15.57
N MET A 115 -3.59 -1.59 -14.88
CA MET A 115 -2.14 -1.56 -15.09
C MET A 115 -1.47 -2.88 -14.70
N SER A 116 -2.02 -3.58 -13.71
CA SER A 116 -1.53 -4.87 -13.25
C SER A 116 -2.04 -6.05 -14.06
N GLY A 117 -2.88 -5.86 -15.09
CA GLY A 117 -3.47 -6.99 -15.84
C GLY A 117 -4.56 -7.76 -15.08
N GLY A 118 -5.19 -7.12 -14.09
CA GLY A 118 -6.32 -7.62 -13.32
C GLY A 118 -6.07 -7.73 -11.81
N LEU A 119 -7.17 -7.92 -11.06
CA LEU A 119 -7.16 -8.00 -9.59
C LEU A 119 -6.27 -9.14 -9.05
N GLY A 120 -6.34 -10.33 -9.67
CA GLY A 120 -5.55 -11.48 -9.23
C GLY A 120 -4.04 -11.22 -9.27
N ASN A 121 -3.54 -10.65 -10.37
CA ASN A 121 -2.12 -10.31 -10.50
C ASN A 121 -1.70 -9.19 -9.55
N PHE A 122 -2.58 -8.20 -9.33
CA PHE A 122 -2.34 -7.17 -8.32
C PHE A 122 -2.17 -7.77 -6.92
N LEU A 123 -3.06 -8.67 -6.49
CA LEU A 123 -2.96 -9.31 -5.17
C LEU A 123 -1.68 -10.16 -5.04
N GLU A 124 -1.27 -10.86 -6.10
CA GLU A 124 0.01 -11.58 -6.12
C GLU A 124 1.21 -10.65 -5.91
N ILE A 125 1.21 -9.47 -6.55
CA ILE A 125 2.24 -8.44 -6.37
C ILE A 125 2.23 -7.93 -4.93
N VAL A 126 1.06 -7.56 -4.41
CA VAL A 126 0.87 -7.07 -3.04
C VAL A 126 1.40 -8.06 -2.01
N MET A 127 1.03 -9.34 -2.11
CA MET A 127 1.50 -10.39 -1.19
C MET A 127 3.01 -10.59 -1.28
N ARG A 128 3.58 -10.53 -2.49
CA ARG A 128 5.03 -10.65 -2.69
C ARG A 128 5.79 -9.51 -2.01
N ILE A 129 5.30 -8.28 -2.13
CA ILE A 129 5.91 -7.11 -1.49
C ILE A 129 5.71 -7.16 0.02
N ALA A 130 4.49 -7.43 0.50
CA ALA A 130 4.18 -7.53 1.93
C ALA A 130 5.05 -8.58 2.64
N GLY A 131 5.24 -9.75 2.01
CA GLY A 131 6.12 -10.80 2.51
C GLY A 131 7.58 -10.37 2.63
N ARG A 132 8.09 -9.57 1.68
CA ARG A 132 9.45 -9.01 1.73
C ARG A 132 9.60 -7.99 2.86
N VAL A 133 8.68 -7.04 2.97
CA VAL A 133 8.70 -6.00 4.00
C VAL A 133 8.63 -6.63 5.40
N ARG A 134 7.75 -7.61 5.62
CA ARG A 134 7.67 -8.34 6.89
C ARG A 134 8.95 -9.13 7.20
N GLY A 135 9.56 -9.75 6.18
CA GLY A 135 10.85 -10.43 6.32
C GLY A 135 11.97 -9.48 6.77
N LEU A 136 12.04 -8.29 6.19
CA LEU A 136 13.00 -7.25 6.57
C LEU A 136 12.78 -6.79 8.03
N VAL A 137 11.53 -6.53 8.43
CA VAL A 137 11.21 -6.11 9.82
C VAL A 137 11.53 -7.22 10.83
N LYS A 138 11.29 -8.49 10.49
CA LYS A 138 11.66 -9.63 11.36
C LYS A 138 13.19 -9.76 11.51
N ASN A 139 13.95 -9.54 10.44
CA ASN A 139 15.40 -9.63 10.47
C ASN A 139 16.06 -8.46 11.24
N ILE A 140 15.42 -7.28 11.27
CA ILE A 140 15.87 -6.14 12.07
C ILE A 140 15.54 -6.32 13.57
N LYS A 141 14.44 -7.00 13.90
CA LYS A 141 14.07 -7.34 15.28
C LYS A 141 14.80 -8.57 15.85
N ALA A 142 15.56 -9.31 15.04
CA ALA A 142 16.44 -10.34 15.56
C ALA A 142 17.52 -9.66 16.41
N PRO A 143 17.66 -10.01 17.71
CA PRO A 143 18.72 -9.44 18.52
C PRO A 143 20.04 -9.78 17.84
N LEU A 144 20.88 -8.75 17.64
CA LEU A 144 22.26 -8.94 17.22
C LEU A 144 22.83 -10.09 18.05
N PRO A 145 23.55 -11.07 17.46
CA PRO A 145 24.36 -11.96 18.25
C PRO A 145 25.36 -11.04 18.94
N LEU A 146 25.11 -10.72 20.21
CA LEU A 146 26.16 -10.25 21.07
C LEU A 146 27.16 -11.40 21.05
N GLU A 147 28.26 -11.14 20.37
CA GLU A 147 29.46 -11.95 20.40
C GLU A 147 29.72 -12.25 21.88
N ASN A 148 29.33 -13.46 22.31
CA ASN A 148 29.64 -13.96 23.63
C ASN A 148 31.16 -14.11 23.64
N GLY A 149 31.84 -13.03 24.01
CA GLY A 149 33.25 -13.00 24.28
C GLY A 149 33.53 -14.09 25.31
N SER A 150 34.09 -15.19 24.81
CA SER A 150 34.67 -16.23 25.63
C SER A 150 35.75 -15.58 26.49
N SER A 151 35.51 -15.50 27.78
CA SER A 151 36.58 -15.55 28.76
C SER A 151 36.44 -16.85 29.53
N ASP A 152 36.81 -17.93 28.85
CA ASP A 152 37.50 -19.04 29.49
C ASP A 152 38.77 -18.48 30.13
N SER A 153 38.67 -17.98 31.36
CA SER A 153 39.83 -17.88 32.25
C SER A 153 39.90 -19.18 33.02
N THR A 154 40.59 -20.13 32.40
CA THR A 154 41.05 -21.37 33.00
C THR A 154 41.95 -21.08 34.21
N ALA A 155 41.65 -21.79 35.31
CA ALA A 155 42.53 -22.29 36.36
C ALA A 155 43.95 -21.71 36.51
N ARG A 156 44.23 -21.09 37.67
CA ARG A 156 45.03 -21.68 38.78
C ARG A 156 45.12 -20.76 39.97
#